data_AF-A0A088E6L7-F1
#
_entry.id   AF-A0A088E6L7-F1
#
_cell.length_a   1.000
_cell.length_b   1.000
_cell.length_c   1.000
_cell.angle_alpha   90.00
_cell.angle_beta   90.00
_cell.angle_gamma   90.00
#
_symmetry.space_group_name_H-M   'P 1'
#
loop_
_entity.id
_entity.type
_entity.pdbx_description
1 polymer ?
#
loop_
_entity_poly.entity_id
_entity_poly.type
_entity_poly.pdbx_seq_one_letter_code
_entity_poly.pdbx_strand_id
1 'polypeptide(L)'
;MGWIEDKIRRCRSRACEEALLFVSDNLFRTRRNTLDIMDQVPSGWSGLNKLVREYVRKSMVIYRGLVFEDEIRHAVIEGYHSALRGNLHSAEESNRFILERFCLSRFVERTSNIYLDLIRSRTWHRLVDSGFIITSLGEALSRRKRLGTKASLEGEGIFLAGKPVCRKHLTFPEYSSDISRFRIKGKVKCKCGAPAVALTLAMPKVSALIGLTCYLLGHDSRTLERIYSNLSRIIHPYGFVKMDREKAILIWFRDYFMLSTEFSKIMKIDI
;
A
#
# COMPACT_ATOMS: atom_id res chain seq x y z
N MET A 1 9.57 -15.84 -6.30
CA MET A 1 9.51 -16.58 -7.58
C MET A 1 9.97 -18.01 -7.40
N GLY A 2 11.18 -18.26 -6.87
CA GLY A 2 11.72 -19.62 -6.69
C GLY A 2 10.83 -20.61 -5.93
N TRP A 3 10.06 -20.16 -4.93
CA TRP A 3 9.13 -21.03 -4.21
C TRP A 3 8.01 -21.61 -5.11
N ILE A 4 7.40 -20.81 -5.99
CA ILE A 4 6.37 -21.32 -6.92
C ILE A 4 7.00 -22.21 -7.98
N GLU A 5 8.17 -21.84 -8.52
CA GLU A 5 8.86 -22.63 -9.53
C GLU A 5 9.20 -24.04 -9.03
N ASP A 6 9.66 -24.16 -7.79
CA ASP A 6 9.87 -25.46 -7.14
C ASP A 6 8.56 -26.26 -6.99
N LYS A 7 7.45 -25.60 -6.65
CA LYS A 7 6.13 -26.26 -6.54
C LYS A 7 5.61 -26.72 -7.90
N ILE A 8 5.80 -25.95 -8.97
CA ILE A 8 5.43 -26.33 -10.35
C ILE A 8 6.14 -27.61 -10.76
N ARG A 9 7.45 -27.72 -10.54
CA ARG A 9 8.24 -28.93 -10.86
C ARG A 9 7.77 -30.18 -10.13
N ARG A 10 7.06 -30.02 -9.01
CA ARG A 10 6.53 -31.10 -8.16
C ARG A 10 5.06 -31.42 -8.44
N CYS A 11 4.39 -30.68 -9.34
CA CYS A 11 3.02 -30.98 -9.73
C CYS A 11 2.93 -32.35 -10.41
N ARG A 12 1.94 -33.14 -9.99
CA ARG A 12 1.65 -34.47 -10.55
C ARG A 12 0.37 -34.51 -11.37
N SER A 13 -0.30 -33.36 -11.52
CA SER A 13 -1.55 -33.24 -12.28
C SER A 13 -1.56 -31.94 -13.07
N ARG A 14 -2.24 -31.97 -14.21
CA ARG A 14 -2.43 -30.80 -15.08
C ARG A 14 -3.12 -29.63 -14.35
N ALA A 15 -4.12 -29.94 -13.51
CA ALA A 15 -4.81 -28.93 -12.70
C ALA A 15 -3.88 -28.21 -11.71
N CYS A 16 -2.90 -28.91 -11.13
CA CYS A 16 -1.89 -28.31 -10.26
C CYS A 16 -0.98 -27.33 -11.05
N GLU A 17 -0.54 -27.76 -12.22
CA GLU A 17 0.34 -26.96 -13.08
C GLU A 17 -0.36 -25.69 -13.58
N GLU A 18 -1.56 -25.82 -14.14
CA GLU A 18 -2.37 -24.70 -14.62
C GLU A 18 -2.63 -23.66 -13.53
N ALA A 19 -2.95 -24.11 -12.32
CA ALA A 19 -3.24 -23.22 -11.21
C ALA A 19 -1.98 -22.53 -10.64
N LEU A 20 -0.83 -23.22 -10.59
CA LEU A 20 0.42 -22.57 -10.19
C LEU A 20 0.96 -21.61 -11.25
N LEU A 21 0.78 -21.92 -12.53
CA LEU A 21 1.07 -20.99 -13.62
C LEU A 21 0.20 -19.73 -13.50
N PHE A 22 -1.09 -19.88 -13.21
CA PHE A 22 -2.00 -18.76 -12.94
C PHE A 22 -1.52 -17.88 -11.78
N VAL A 23 -1.14 -18.48 -10.64
CA VAL A 23 -0.62 -17.72 -9.47
C VAL A 23 0.70 -17.02 -9.82
N SER A 24 1.55 -17.66 -10.64
CA SER A 24 2.82 -17.08 -11.09
C SER A 24 2.67 -15.99 -12.16
N ASP A 25 1.46 -15.82 -12.73
CA ASP A 25 1.19 -14.83 -13.76
C ASP A 25 1.33 -13.42 -13.17
N ASN A 26 2.52 -12.86 -13.36
CA ASN A 26 2.82 -11.50 -12.97
C ASN A 26 2.08 -10.54 -13.90
N LEU A 27 1.17 -9.76 -13.31
CA LEU A 27 0.47 -8.63 -13.93
C LEU A 27 1.40 -7.75 -14.83
N PHE A 28 2.72 -7.67 -14.58
CA PHE A 28 3.69 -6.88 -15.36
C PHE A 28 4.08 -7.52 -16.67
N ARG A 29 4.21 -8.85 -16.64
CA ARG A 29 4.60 -9.61 -17.82
C ARG A 29 3.42 -9.73 -18.76
N THR A 30 2.21 -9.93 -18.24
CA THR A 30 1.03 -10.16 -19.06
C THR A 30 0.17 -8.94 -19.30
N ARG A 31 0.33 -7.86 -18.51
CA ARG A 31 -0.53 -6.65 -18.54
C ARG A 31 -2.03 -6.91 -18.33
N ARG A 32 -2.42 -8.15 -18.02
CA ARG A 32 -3.82 -8.57 -17.82
C ARG A 32 -4.21 -8.33 -16.37
N ASN A 33 -5.25 -7.55 -16.10
CA ASN A 33 -5.74 -7.32 -14.74
C ASN A 33 -6.52 -8.54 -14.24
N THR A 34 -6.76 -8.63 -12.93
CA THR A 34 -7.54 -9.73 -12.33
C THR A 34 -8.91 -9.85 -12.99
N LEU A 35 -9.62 -8.73 -13.19
CA LEU A 35 -10.91 -8.70 -13.89
C LEU A 35 -10.84 -9.29 -15.32
N ASP A 36 -9.72 -9.07 -16.03
CA ASP A 36 -9.55 -9.51 -17.42
C ASP A 36 -9.35 -11.04 -17.54
N ILE A 37 -9.02 -11.71 -16.42
CA ILE A 37 -8.71 -13.14 -16.38
C ILE A 37 -9.62 -13.93 -15.43
N MET A 38 -10.65 -13.30 -14.85
CA MET A 38 -11.55 -13.98 -13.90
C MET A 38 -12.25 -15.20 -14.51
N ASP A 39 -12.62 -15.11 -15.79
CA ASP A 39 -13.28 -16.21 -16.50
C ASP A 39 -12.30 -17.35 -16.86
N GLN A 40 -11.00 -17.05 -16.86
CA GLN A 40 -9.91 -17.97 -17.20
C GLN A 40 -9.31 -18.65 -15.95
N VAL A 41 -9.84 -18.38 -14.76
CA VAL A 41 -9.34 -18.97 -13.52
C VAL A 41 -9.55 -20.48 -13.58
N PRO A 42 -8.47 -21.28 -13.47
CA PRO A 42 -8.59 -22.73 -13.51
C PRO A 42 -9.41 -23.23 -12.32
N SER A 43 -9.98 -24.43 -12.47
CA SER A 43 -10.60 -25.11 -11.33
C SER A 43 -9.56 -25.37 -10.23
N GLY A 44 -10.03 -25.47 -8.99
CA GLY A 44 -9.15 -25.83 -7.88
C GLY A 44 -8.59 -27.24 -8.03
N TRP A 45 -7.61 -27.54 -7.18
CA TRP A 45 -7.10 -28.90 -7.03
C TRP A 45 -6.98 -29.25 -5.56
N SER A 46 -6.95 -30.55 -5.24
CA SER A 46 -6.96 -31.07 -3.87
C SER A 46 -5.82 -30.53 -2.97
N GLY A 47 -4.70 -30.10 -3.56
CA GLY A 47 -3.56 -29.54 -2.84
C GLY A 47 -3.59 -28.02 -2.64
N LEU A 48 -4.52 -27.30 -3.27
CA LEU A 48 -4.58 -25.83 -3.29
C LEU A 48 -4.63 -25.24 -1.89
N ASN A 49 -5.60 -25.66 -1.09
CA ASN A 49 -5.79 -25.13 0.27
C ASN A 49 -4.58 -25.36 1.17
N LYS A 50 -3.89 -26.51 1.00
CA LYS A 50 -2.67 -26.84 1.74
C LYS A 50 -1.51 -25.92 1.32
N LEU A 51 -1.36 -25.69 0.01
CA LEU A 51 -0.33 -24.83 -0.55
C LEU A 51 -0.51 -23.37 -0.12
N VAL A 52 -1.73 -22.84 -0.24
CA VAL A 52 -2.07 -21.47 0.18
C VAL A 52 -1.79 -21.30 1.67
N ARG A 53 -2.23 -22.25 2.51
CA ARG A 53 -2.00 -22.21 3.95
C ARG A 53 -0.51 -22.27 4.31
N GLU A 54 0.28 -23.08 3.61
CA GLU A 54 1.74 -23.13 3.79
C GLU A 54 2.36 -21.77 3.48
N TYR A 55 1.99 -21.17 2.34
CA TYR A 55 2.53 -19.87 1.93
C TYR A 55 2.14 -18.76 2.90
N VAL A 56 0.86 -18.67 3.27
CA VAL A 56 0.35 -17.67 4.23
C VAL A 56 1.13 -17.71 5.53
N ARG A 57 1.48 -18.90 6.04
CA ARG A 57 2.30 -19.01 7.26
C ARG A 57 3.73 -18.53 7.05
N LYS A 58 4.34 -18.89 5.93
CA LYS A 58 5.71 -18.49 5.60
C LYS A 58 5.83 -16.98 5.39
N SER A 59 4.89 -16.37 4.66
CA SER A 59 4.90 -14.94 4.34
C SER A 59 4.72 -14.04 5.56
N MET A 60 4.21 -14.53 6.69
CA MET A 60 4.06 -13.71 7.91
C MET A 60 5.38 -13.11 8.41
N VAL A 61 6.52 -13.73 8.10
CA VAL A 61 7.84 -13.21 8.50
C VAL A 61 8.13 -11.82 7.92
N ILE A 62 7.54 -11.48 6.78
CA ILE A 62 7.69 -10.18 6.10
C ILE A 62 7.24 -9.02 6.99
N TYR A 63 6.20 -9.27 7.80
CA TYR A 63 5.50 -8.23 8.55
C TYR A 63 6.04 -8.04 9.96
N ARG A 64 6.99 -8.87 10.39
CA ARG A 64 7.54 -8.82 11.74
C ARG A 64 8.24 -7.48 12.00
N GLY A 65 7.89 -6.84 13.11
CA GLY A 65 8.49 -5.59 13.56
C GLY A 65 7.97 -4.34 12.84
N LEU A 66 6.96 -4.47 11.97
CA LEU A 66 6.27 -3.31 11.39
C LEU A 66 5.37 -2.64 12.43
N VAL A 67 5.23 -1.31 12.33
CA VAL A 67 4.34 -0.52 13.19
C VAL A 67 2.90 -1.09 13.26
N PHE A 68 2.39 -1.58 12.13
CA PHE A 68 1.05 -2.17 12.02
C PHE A 68 1.07 -3.69 11.83
N GLU A 69 2.06 -4.40 12.41
CA GLU A 69 2.21 -5.85 12.27
C GLU A 69 0.90 -6.61 12.55
N ASP A 70 0.28 -6.40 13.70
CA ASP A 70 -0.91 -7.16 14.12
C ASP A 70 -2.11 -6.93 13.19
N GLU A 71 -2.34 -5.69 12.75
CA GLU A 71 -3.40 -5.34 11.81
C GLU A 71 -3.19 -6.04 10.45
N ILE A 72 -1.94 -6.08 9.97
CA ILE A 72 -1.59 -6.74 8.71
C ILE A 72 -1.80 -8.25 8.83
N ARG A 73 -1.30 -8.87 9.91
CA ARG A 73 -1.40 -10.33 10.13
C ARG A 73 -2.85 -10.76 10.25
N HIS A 74 -3.68 -9.99 10.95
CA HIS A 74 -5.11 -10.23 11.04
C HIS A 74 -5.78 -10.14 9.66
N ALA A 75 -5.48 -9.10 8.87
CA ALA A 75 -6.04 -8.95 7.52
C ALA A 75 -5.64 -10.09 6.58
N VAL A 76 -4.42 -10.63 6.68
CA VAL A 76 -4.01 -11.82 5.89
C VAL A 76 -4.88 -13.03 6.23
N ILE A 77 -5.14 -13.25 7.52
CA ILE A 77 -5.96 -14.38 8.00
C ILE A 77 -7.42 -14.22 7.58
N GLU A 78 -7.99 -13.02 7.74
CA GLU A 78 -9.37 -12.73 7.32
C GLU A 78 -9.55 -12.81 5.80
N GLY A 79 -8.57 -12.34 5.03
CA GLY A 79 -8.55 -12.47 3.57
C GLY A 79 -8.59 -13.94 3.14
N TYR A 80 -7.75 -14.78 3.74
CA TYR A 80 -7.73 -16.23 3.50
C TYR A 80 -9.09 -16.89 3.83
N HIS A 81 -9.65 -16.59 5.00
CA HIS A 81 -10.94 -17.17 5.42
C HIS A 81 -12.11 -16.67 4.57
N SER A 82 -12.10 -15.40 4.15
CA SER A 82 -13.11 -14.86 3.22
C SER A 82 -13.05 -15.54 1.87
N ALA A 83 -11.85 -15.72 1.32
CA ALA A 83 -11.64 -16.40 0.04
C ALA A 83 -12.10 -17.87 0.08
N LEU A 84 -11.81 -18.59 1.18
CA LEU A 84 -12.28 -19.96 1.40
C LEU A 84 -13.82 -20.09 1.39
N ARG A 85 -14.53 -19.03 1.79
CA ARG A 85 -16.00 -19.01 1.76
C ARG A 85 -16.57 -18.61 0.39
N GLY A 86 -15.73 -18.21 -0.56
CA GLY A 86 -16.15 -17.68 -1.86
C GLY A 86 -16.42 -16.17 -1.87
N ASN A 87 -16.10 -15.47 -0.77
CA ASN A 87 -16.33 -14.03 -0.62
C ASN A 87 -15.13 -13.25 -1.17
N LEU A 88 -15.00 -13.21 -2.50
CA LEU A 88 -13.86 -12.56 -3.16
C LEU A 88 -13.72 -11.09 -2.79
N HIS A 89 -14.83 -10.34 -2.76
CA HIS A 89 -14.82 -8.90 -2.47
C HIS A 89 -14.13 -8.60 -1.13
N SER A 90 -14.60 -9.23 -0.03
CA SER A 90 -14.00 -9.07 1.30
C SER A 90 -12.56 -9.59 1.37
N ALA A 91 -12.23 -10.62 0.59
CA ALA A 91 -10.86 -11.13 0.50
C ALA A 91 -9.92 -10.10 -0.15
N GLU A 92 -10.34 -9.44 -1.23
CA GLU A 92 -9.53 -8.41 -1.90
C GLU A 92 -9.48 -7.08 -1.16
N GLU A 93 -10.52 -6.74 -0.40
CA GLU A 93 -10.45 -5.64 0.58
C GLU A 93 -9.31 -5.87 1.58
N SER A 94 -9.12 -7.12 2.02
CA SER A 94 -8.02 -7.48 2.91
C SER A 94 -6.66 -7.30 2.24
N ASN A 95 -6.50 -7.72 0.97
CA ASN A 95 -5.26 -7.48 0.20
C ASN A 95 -4.95 -5.99 0.06
N ARG A 96 -5.97 -5.16 -0.21
CA ARG A 96 -5.81 -3.71 -0.29
C ARG A 96 -5.38 -3.14 1.06
N PHE A 97 -6.03 -3.54 2.13
CA PHE A 97 -5.72 -3.08 3.48
C PHE A 97 -4.28 -3.45 3.90
N ILE A 98 -3.84 -4.68 3.58
CA ILE A 98 -2.46 -5.14 3.80
C ILE A 98 -1.46 -4.19 3.12
N LEU A 99 -1.68 -3.85 1.85
CA LEU A 99 -0.82 -2.91 1.12
C LEU A 99 -0.78 -1.54 1.78
N GLU A 100 -1.95 -0.99 2.12
CA GLU A 100 -2.04 0.32 2.78
C GLU A 100 -1.29 0.34 4.11
N ARG A 101 -1.45 -0.69 4.94
CA ARG A 101 -0.78 -0.79 6.25
C ARG A 101 0.71 -1.07 6.16
N PHE A 102 1.14 -1.87 5.19
CA PHE A 102 2.56 -2.06 4.90
C PHE A 102 3.21 -0.72 4.53
N CYS A 103 2.66 -0.02 3.53
CA CYS A 103 3.21 1.27 3.09
C CYS A 103 3.18 2.30 4.23
N LEU A 104 2.09 2.37 4.99
CA LEU A 104 1.97 3.28 6.13
C LEU A 104 3.01 3.00 7.23
N SER A 105 3.25 1.73 7.57
CA SER A 105 4.27 1.35 8.56
C SER A 105 5.64 1.91 8.16
N ARG A 106 6.06 1.62 6.92
CA ARG A 106 7.35 2.05 6.39
C ARG A 106 7.45 3.57 6.21
N PHE A 107 6.35 4.21 5.85
CA PHE A 107 6.27 5.66 5.75
C PHE A 107 6.46 6.33 7.11
N VAL A 108 5.77 5.85 8.16
CA VAL A 108 5.90 6.37 9.53
C VAL A 108 7.34 6.20 10.04
N GLU A 109 7.92 5.00 9.88
CA GLU A 109 9.29 4.69 10.30
C GLU A 109 10.35 5.60 9.65
N ARG A 110 10.11 6.05 8.41
CA ARG A 110 11.03 6.93 7.67
C ARG A 110 10.77 8.42 7.88
N THR A 111 9.62 8.80 8.44
CA THR A 111 9.19 10.20 8.52
C THR A 111 8.95 10.64 9.95
N SER A 112 7.73 10.54 10.45
CA SER A 112 7.34 11.10 11.74
C SER A 112 6.25 10.26 12.40
N ASN A 113 6.40 10.05 13.70
CA ASN A 113 5.40 9.42 14.55
C ASN A 113 4.08 10.21 14.64
N ILE A 114 4.06 11.48 14.21
CA ILE A 114 2.83 12.28 14.17
C ILE A 114 1.76 11.59 13.32
N TYR A 115 2.14 10.88 12.24
CA TYR A 115 1.18 10.12 11.44
C TYR A 115 0.53 8.98 12.23
N LEU A 116 1.27 8.32 13.13
CA LEU A 116 0.74 7.30 14.02
C LEU A 116 -0.22 7.91 15.05
N ASP A 117 0.15 9.07 15.62
CA ASP A 117 -0.68 9.80 16.58
C ASP A 117 -1.99 10.28 15.95
N LEU A 118 -1.95 10.72 14.69
CA LEU A 118 -3.12 11.12 13.91
C LEU A 118 -4.11 9.97 13.68
N ILE A 119 -3.60 8.74 13.51
CA ILE A 119 -4.43 7.55 13.34
C ILE A 119 -5.04 7.14 14.68
N ARG A 120 -4.22 7.07 15.74
CA ARG A 120 -4.67 6.68 17.09
C ARG A 120 -5.69 7.66 17.67
N SER A 121 -5.47 8.95 17.48
CA SER A 121 -6.41 10.00 17.90
C SER A 121 -7.62 10.16 16.97
N ARG A 122 -7.68 9.39 15.88
CA ARG A 122 -8.69 9.51 14.81
C ARG A 122 -8.78 10.93 14.24
N THR A 123 -7.70 11.70 14.24
CA THR A 123 -7.69 13.10 13.77
C THR A 123 -7.32 13.24 12.29
N TRP A 124 -6.80 12.17 11.67
CA TRP A 124 -6.44 12.12 10.25
C TRP A 124 -7.53 12.70 9.32
N HIS A 125 -8.80 12.30 9.52
CA HIS A 125 -9.90 12.76 8.68
C HIS A 125 -10.13 14.28 8.78
N ARG A 126 -9.93 14.89 9.96
CA ARG A 126 -10.09 16.34 10.15
C ARG A 126 -9.10 17.14 9.31
N LEU A 127 -7.86 16.65 9.19
CA LEU A 127 -6.84 17.25 8.32
C LEU A 127 -7.22 17.07 6.85
N VAL A 128 -7.71 15.88 6.47
CA VAL A 128 -8.21 15.61 5.11
C VAL A 128 -9.35 16.57 4.74
N ASP A 129 -10.35 16.72 5.59
CA ASP A 129 -11.53 17.57 5.37
C ASP A 129 -11.15 19.06 5.30
N SER A 130 -10.15 19.45 6.09
CA SER A 130 -9.54 20.79 6.03
C SER A 130 -8.64 20.99 4.79
N GLY A 131 -8.54 19.98 3.93
CA GLY A 131 -7.80 20.02 2.67
C GLY A 131 -6.29 19.82 2.83
N PHE A 132 -5.78 19.42 3.99
CA PHE A 132 -4.37 19.05 4.19
C PHE A 132 -4.10 17.66 3.62
N ILE A 133 -4.24 17.52 2.30
CA ILE A 133 -4.05 16.27 1.57
C ILE A 133 -2.84 16.33 0.64
N ILE A 134 -2.35 15.16 0.28
CA ILE A 134 -1.42 14.99 -0.83
C ILE A 134 -1.82 13.77 -1.65
N THR A 135 -1.89 13.94 -2.97
CA THR A 135 -2.55 12.99 -3.89
C THR A 135 -1.57 12.12 -4.67
N SER A 136 -0.33 12.58 -4.84
CA SER A 136 0.72 11.83 -5.53
C SER A 136 2.11 12.16 -5.00
N LEU A 137 3.08 11.29 -5.29
CA LEU A 137 4.50 11.58 -5.07
C LEU A 137 4.95 12.83 -5.84
N GLY A 138 4.49 12.99 -7.10
CA GLY A 138 4.81 14.14 -7.93
C GLY A 138 4.38 15.46 -7.29
N GLU A 139 3.21 15.49 -6.65
CA GLU A 139 2.75 16.64 -5.86
C GLU A 139 3.70 16.94 -4.68
N ALA A 140 4.15 15.91 -3.95
CA ALA A 140 5.06 16.06 -2.82
C ALA A 140 6.40 16.67 -3.23
N LEU A 141 7.00 16.09 -4.27
CA LEU A 141 8.28 16.57 -4.79
C LEU A 141 8.14 17.98 -5.37
N SER A 142 7.01 18.31 -5.98
CA SER A 142 6.72 19.64 -6.50
C SER A 142 6.58 20.68 -5.39
N ARG A 143 5.85 20.37 -4.31
CA ARG A 143 5.73 21.24 -3.13
C ARG A 143 7.10 21.53 -2.53
N ARG A 144 7.90 20.48 -2.29
CA ARG A 144 9.28 20.62 -1.81
C ARG A 144 10.13 21.48 -2.74
N LYS A 145 10.07 21.24 -4.05
CA LYS A 145 10.84 21.99 -5.07
C LYS A 145 10.47 23.48 -5.08
N ARG A 146 9.19 23.83 -4.94
CA ARG A 146 8.71 25.22 -4.86
C ARG A 146 9.26 25.98 -3.65
N LEU A 147 9.60 25.27 -2.57
CA LEU A 147 10.28 25.85 -1.41
C LEU A 147 11.79 26.09 -1.64
N GLY A 148 12.31 25.75 -2.82
CA GLY A 148 13.69 26.03 -3.21
C GLY A 148 14.74 25.24 -2.41
N THR A 149 14.34 24.13 -1.79
CA THR A 149 15.21 23.26 -0.98
C THR A 149 15.45 21.91 -1.65
N LYS A 150 16.63 21.33 -1.37
CA LYS A 150 17.02 19.97 -1.76
C LYS A 150 16.94 18.97 -0.61
N ALA A 151 16.42 19.39 0.55
CA ALA A 151 16.33 18.53 1.74
C ALA A 151 15.55 17.23 1.45
N SER A 152 15.90 16.16 2.17
CA SER A 152 15.15 14.90 2.11
C SER A 152 13.71 15.08 2.62
N LEU A 153 12.82 14.16 2.25
CA LEU A 153 11.49 14.05 2.87
C LEU A 153 11.49 13.12 4.09
N GLU A 154 12.64 12.55 4.46
CA GLU A 154 12.81 11.76 5.68
C GLU A 154 12.76 12.62 6.95
N GLY A 155 12.35 12.02 8.07
CA GLY A 155 12.27 12.71 9.36
C GLY A 155 11.31 13.89 9.32
N GLU A 156 11.74 15.02 9.91
CA GLU A 156 11.05 16.30 9.81
C GLU A 156 11.00 16.87 8.38
N GLY A 157 11.77 16.33 7.43
CA GLY A 157 11.72 16.74 6.04
C GLY A 157 10.35 16.56 5.38
N ILE A 158 9.52 15.66 5.91
CA ILE A 158 8.17 15.39 5.38
C ILE A 158 7.25 16.62 5.41
N PHE A 159 7.47 17.56 6.34
CA PHE A 159 6.73 18.82 6.41
C PHE A 159 6.90 19.68 5.15
N LEU A 160 7.97 19.49 4.38
CA LEU A 160 8.18 20.16 3.09
C LEU A 160 7.18 19.72 2.01
N ALA A 161 6.54 18.56 2.17
CA ALA A 161 5.40 18.12 1.37
C ALA A 161 4.06 18.64 1.92
N GLY A 162 4.08 19.26 3.10
CA GLY A 162 2.94 19.88 3.78
C GLY A 162 2.41 21.14 3.10
N LYS A 163 1.42 21.77 3.74
CA LYS A 163 0.86 23.05 3.28
C LYS A 163 1.36 24.22 4.12
N PRO A 164 1.77 25.33 3.49
CA PRO A 164 2.14 26.54 4.21
C PRO A 164 0.93 27.26 4.80
N VAL A 165 1.02 27.64 6.07
CA VAL A 165 -0.04 28.31 6.82
C VAL A 165 0.49 29.56 7.54
N CYS A 166 -0.31 30.63 7.53
CA CYS A 166 -0.04 31.83 8.32
C CYS A 166 -0.63 31.67 9.73
N ARG A 167 -0.29 32.57 10.66
CA ARG A 167 -0.76 32.51 12.06
C ARG A 167 -2.28 32.42 12.19
N LYS A 168 -3.05 33.08 11.31
CA LYS A 168 -4.53 33.01 11.27
C LYS A 168 -5.07 31.65 10.82
N HIS A 169 -4.37 30.94 9.95
CA HIS A 169 -4.81 29.66 9.37
C HIS A 169 -4.09 28.44 9.94
N LEU A 170 -3.31 28.62 11.02
CA LEU A 170 -2.66 27.55 11.75
C LEU A 170 -3.67 26.88 12.69
N THR A 171 -4.56 26.07 12.14
CA THR A 171 -5.62 25.38 12.89
C THR A 171 -5.16 24.10 13.59
N PHE A 172 -4.01 23.56 13.18
CA PHE A 172 -3.42 22.32 13.69
C PHE A 172 -1.96 22.55 14.11
N PRO A 173 -1.71 23.40 15.13
CA PRO A 173 -0.35 23.70 15.58
C PRO A 173 0.45 22.46 15.96
N GLU A 174 -0.19 21.45 16.56
CA GLU A 174 0.39 20.18 16.98
C GLU A 174 0.89 19.30 15.81
N TYR A 175 0.38 19.54 14.60
CA TYR A 175 0.77 18.81 13.38
C TYR A 175 1.50 19.72 12.39
N SER A 176 2.10 20.80 12.90
CA SER A 176 2.80 21.81 12.11
C SER A 176 4.22 22.02 12.60
N SER A 177 5.11 22.36 11.68
CA SER A 177 6.50 22.70 11.97
C SER A 177 6.79 24.12 11.52
N ASP A 178 7.53 24.88 12.35
CA ASP A 178 7.91 26.26 12.05
C ASP A 178 8.74 26.31 10.77
N ILE A 179 8.40 27.24 9.89
CA ILE A 179 9.04 27.35 8.57
C ILE A 179 10.54 27.70 8.68
N SER A 180 10.95 28.38 9.75
CA SER A 180 12.34 28.77 10.03
C SER A 180 13.27 27.58 10.28
N ARG A 181 12.72 26.41 10.64
CA ARG A 181 13.51 25.17 10.79
C ARG A 181 14.06 24.66 9.46
N PHE A 182 13.46 25.08 8.34
CA PHE A 182 13.83 24.63 7.01
C PHE A 182 14.63 25.71 6.27
N ARG A 183 15.73 25.31 5.63
CA ARG A 183 16.49 26.18 4.72
C ARG A 183 15.74 26.37 3.40
N ILE A 184 14.73 27.23 3.42
CA ILE A 184 13.84 27.54 2.29
C ILE A 184 14.36 28.78 1.56
N LYS A 185 14.27 28.77 0.22
CA LYS A 185 14.60 29.94 -0.60
C LYS A 185 13.32 30.66 -1.02
N GLY A 186 13.13 31.89 -0.56
CA GLY A 186 12.06 32.78 -1.00
C GLY A 186 10.91 32.97 0.01
N LYS A 187 9.96 33.84 -0.34
CA LYS A 187 8.78 34.13 0.48
C LYS A 187 7.71 33.07 0.26
N VAL A 188 7.43 32.27 1.28
CA VAL A 188 6.36 31.27 1.27
C VAL A 188 5.08 31.91 1.79
N LYS A 189 3.99 31.73 1.05
CA LYS A 189 2.68 32.33 1.37
C LYS A 189 1.68 31.25 1.74
N CYS A 190 0.79 31.58 2.67
CA CYS A 190 -0.43 30.84 2.92
C CYS A 190 -1.41 30.99 1.75
N LYS A 191 -2.44 30.15 1.69
CA LYS A 191 -3.54 30.24 0.70
C LYS A 191 -4.19 31.63 0.59
N CYS A 192 -4.17 32.40 1.68
CA CYS A 192 -4.71 33.77 1.72
C CYS A 192 -3.71 34.86 1.30
N GLY A 193 -2.52 34.49 0.79
CA GLY A 193 -1.47 35.42 0.36
C GLY A 193 -0.57 35.97 1.48
N ALA A 194 -0.96 35.83 2.75
CA ALA A 194 -0.17 36.26 3.90
C ALA A 194 1.12 35.41 4.05
N PRO A 195 2.19 35.94 4.67
CA PRO A 195 3.39 35.17 4.98
C PRO A 195 3.08 33.93 5.80
N ALA A 196 3.60 32.78 5.36
CA ALA A 196 3.49 31.55 6.12
C ALA A 196 4.46 31.57 7.31
N VAL A 197 4.01 31.04 8.45
CA VAL A 197 4.81 30.89 9.67
C VAL A 197 5.14 29.42 9.94
N ALA A 198 4.35 28.50 9.38
CA ALA A 198 4.54 27.07 9.57
C ALA A 198 4.16 26.28 8.31
N LEU A 199 4.62 25.03 8.26
CA LEU A 199 4.18 24.00 7.34
C LEU A 199 3.37 22.96 8.13
N THR A 200 2.12 22.74 7.76
CA THR A 200 1.28 21.68 8.37
C THR A 200 1.40 20.40 7.54
N LEU A 201 1.52 19.24 8.19
CA LEU A 201 1.59 17.95 7.50
C LEU A 201 0.43 17.75 6.53
N ALA A 202 0.73 17.11 5.41
CA ALA A 202 -0.29 16.67 4.47
C ALA A 202 -0.55 15.17 4.64
N MET A 203 -1.82 14.80 4.62
CA MET A 203 -2.31 13.44 4.71
C MET A 203 -2.22 12.76 3.34
N PRO A 204 -1.35 11.77 3.15
CA PRO A 204 -1.25 11.06 1.88
C PRO A 204 -2.52 10.26 1.59
N LYS A 205 -3.09 10.48 0.41
CA LYS A 205 -3.98 9.50 -0.22
C LYS A 205 -3.15 8.26 -0.58
N VAL A 206 -3.80 7.12 -0.76
CA VAL A 206 -3.09 5.83 -0.92
C VAL A 206 -2.07 5.84 -2.06
N SER A 207 -2.39 6.44 -3.21
CA SER A 207 -1.44 6.63 -4.32
C SER A 207 -0.20 7.43 -3.91
N ALA A 208 -0.38 8.52 -3.14
CA ALA A 208 0.73 9.28 -2.58
C ALA A 208 1.52 8.46 -1.56
N LEU A 209 0.83 7.69 -0.71
CA LEU A 209 1.44 6.87 0.32
C LEU A 209 2.37 5.82 -0.28
N ILE A 210 1.90 5.10 -1.32
CA ILE A 210 2.71 4.11 -2.04
C ILE A 210 3.94 4.80 -2.65
N GLY A 211 3.73 5.87 -3.41
CA GLY A 211 4.81 6.58 -4.08
C GLY A 211 5.83 7.17 -3.11
N LEU A 212 5.39 7.80 -2.01
CA LEU A 212 6.25 8.34 -0.96
C LEU A 212 7.03 7.24 -0.24
N THR A 213 6.38 6.13 0.10
CA THR A 213 7.04 4.99 0.74
C THR A 213 8.15 4.44 -0.15
N CYS A 214 7.85 4.16 -1.41
CA CYS A 214 8.84 3.65 -2.38
C CYS A 214 9.97 4.66 -2.59
N TYR A 215 9.66 5.96 -2.72
CA TYR A 215 10.67 7.03 -2.83
C TYR A 215 11.62 7.05 -1.63
N LEU A 216 11.10 6.99 -0.40
CA LEU A 216 11.89 7.00 0.83
C LEU A 216 12.72 5.72 1.02
N LEU A 217 12.28 4.61 0.44
CA LEU A 217 13.01 3.34 0.50
C LEU A 217 13.95 3.14 -0.71
N GLY A 218 13.95 4.01 -1.71
CA GLY A 218 14.73 3.86 -2.93
C GLY A 218 14.23 2.76 -3.87
N HIS A 219 12.93 2.48 -3.85
CA HIS A 219 12.28 1.49 -4.71
C HIS A 219 11.36 2.13 -5.77
N ASP A 220 11.11 1.42 -6.86
CA ASP A 220 10.13 1.80 -7.88
C ASP A 220 8.71 1.51 -7.39
N SER A 221 7.81 2.49 -7.47
CA SER A 221 6.42 2.36 -7.01
C SER A 221 5.50 1.69 -8.02
N ARG A 222 5.88 1.65 -9.31
CA ARG A 222 5.00 1.21 -10.41
C ARG A 222 4.32 -0.12 -10.11
N THR A 223 5.03 -1.05 -9.48
CA THR A 223 4.50 -2.37 -9.18
C THR A 223 3.39 -2.37 -8.14
N LEU A 224 3.61 -1.73 -7.00
CA LEU A 224 2.59 -1.61 -5.96
C LEU A 224 1.41 -0.75 -6.42
N GLU A 225 1.66 0.31 -7.20
CA GLU A 225 0.60 1.16 -7.75
C GLU A 225 -0.34 0.38 -8.67
N ARG A 226 0.21 -0.51 -9.53
CA ARG A 226 -0.64 -1.31 -10.41
C ARG A 226 -1.39 -2.39 -9.64
N ILE A 227 -0.77 -3.03 -8.65
CA ILE A 227 -1.49 -3.98 -7.79
C ILE A 227 -2.63 -3.26 -7.07
N TYR A 228 -2.37 -2.09 -6.46
CA TYR A 228 -3.40 -1.29 -5.81
C TYR A 228 -4.54 -0.88 -6.76
N SER A 229 -4.22 -0.46 -7.99
CA SER A 229 -5.21 -0.13 -9.01
C SER A 229 -6.08 -1.33 -9.37
N ASN A 230 -5.47 -2.52 -9.48
CA ASN A 230 -6.18 -3.76 -9.75
C ASN A 230 -7.14 -4.13 -8.61
N LEU A 231 -6.65 -4.13 -7.37
CA LEU A 231 -7.46 -4.38 -6.17
C LEU A 231 -8.64 -3.41 -6.08
N SER A 232 -8.39 -2.12 -6.34
CA SER A 232 -9.40 -1.07 -6.30
C SER A 232 -10.55 -1.27 -7.30
N ARG A 233 -10.31 -1.94 -8.42
CA ARG A 233 -11.35 -2.27 -9.41
C ARG A 233 -12.22 -3.44 -8.95
N ILE A 234 -11.64 -4.44 -8.30
CA ILE A 234 -12.37 -5.62 -7.81
C ILE A 234 -13.32 -5.24 -6.68
N ILE A 235 -12.88 -4.35 -5.78
CA ILE A 235 -13.68 -3.89 -4.63
C ILE A 235 -14.66 -2.77 -5.00
N HIS A 236 -14.68 -2.29 -6.24
CA HIS A 236 -15.67 -1.30 -6.65
C HIS A 236 -17.07 -1.94 -6.58
N PRO A 237 -18.15 -1.21 -6.26
CA PRO A 237 -19.52 -1.76 -6.15
C PRO A 237 -20.06 -2.50 -7.39
N TYR A 238 -19.38 -2.42 -8.54
CA TYR A 238 -19.71 -3.19 -9.75
C TYR A 238 -18.91 -4.51 -9.86
N GLY A 239 -17.93 -4.73 -8.98
CA GLY A 239 -17.10 -5.92 -8.90
C GLY A 239 -17.79 -7.00 -8.08
N PHE A 240 -18.56 -7.84 -8.78
CA PHE A 240 -18.96 -9.22 -8.49
C PHE A 240 -19.12 -9.69 -7.01
N VAL A 241 -20.30 -10.24 -6.70
CA VAL A 241 -20.68 -10.60 -5.31
C VAL A 241 -20.61 -12.11 -5.01
N LYS A 242 -20.53 -13.01 -6.02
CA LYS A 242 -20.38 -14.46 -5.78
C LYS A 242 -19.55 -15.14 -6.86
N MET A 243 -18.60 -15.94 -6.42
CA MET A 243 -17.75 -16.78 -7.25
C MET A 243 -17.55 -18.14 -6.56
N ASP A 244 -17.24 -19.17 -7.34
CA ASP A 244 -16.88 -20.47 -6.78
C ASP A 244 -15.68 -20.34 -5.82
N ARG A 245 -15.73 -21.07 -4.71
CA ARG A 245 -14.74 -21.00 -3.61
C ARG A 245 -13.33 -21.26 -4.11
N GLU A 246 -13.17 -22.22 -5.01
CA GLU A 246 -11.88 -22.60 -5.58
C GLU A 246 -11.29 -21.50 -6.47
N LYS A 247 -12.14 -20.81 -7.22
CA LYS A 247 -11.71 -19.64 -8.01
C LYS A 247 -11.39 -18.46 -7.11
N ALA A 248 -12.20 -18.23 -6.06
CA ALA A 248 -12.01 -17.13 -5.11
C ALA A 248 -10.69 -17.23 -4.38
N ILE A 249 -10.35 -18.42 -3.89
CA ILE A 249 -9.05 -18.64 -3.24
C ILE A 249 -7.89 -18.48 -4.22
N LEU A 250 -8.02 -18.90 -5.48
CA LEU A 250 -6.95 -18.74 -6.48
C LEU A 250 -6.68 -17.29 -6.82
N ILE A 251 -7.72 -16.50 -7.07
CA ILE A 251 -7.58 -15.07 -7.37
C ILE A 251 -6.98 -14.33 -6.18
N TRP A 252 -7.57 -14.51 -5.00
CA TRP A 252 -7.05 -13.87 -3.79
C TRP A 252 -5.60 -14.25 -3.51
N PHE A 253 -5.27 -15.54 -3.66
CA PHE A 253 -3.92 -16.02 -3.42
C PHE A 253 -2.92 -15.47 -4.43
N ARG A 254 -3.28 -15.36 -5.71
CA ARG A 254 -2.45 -14.71 -6.72
C ARG A 254 -2.15 -13.27 -6.35
N ASP A 255 -3.17 -12.49 -6.00
CA ASP A 255 -3.01 -11.07 -5.69
C ASP A 255 -2.22 -10.88 -4.37
N TYR A 256 -2.46 -11.72 -3.37
CA TYR A 256 -1.68 -11.78 -2.14
C TYR A 256 -0.21 -12.21 -2.38
N PHE A 257 0.01 -13.20 -3.23
CA PHE A 257 1.36 -13.69 -3.59
C PHE A 257 2.18 -12.59 -4.28
N MET A 258 1.56 -11.84 -5.20
CA MET A 258 2.20 -10.69 -5.82
C MET A 258 2.55 -9.61 -4.79
N LEU A 259 1.61 -9.23 -3.92
CA LEU A 259 1.85 -8.26 -2.85
C LEU A 259 3.02 -8.67 -1.95
N SER A 260 2.93 -9.86 -1.37
CA SER A 260 3.94 -10.37 -0.43
C SER A 260 5.31 -10.56 -1.08
N THR A 261 5.36 -11.00 -2.35
CA THR A 261 6.63 -11.06 -3.10
C THR A 261 7.26 -9.67 -3.27
N GLU A 262 6.48 -8.64 -3.56
CA GLU A 262 7.00 -7.28 -3.67
C GLU A 262 7.44 -6.70 -2.32
N PHE A 263 6.69 -6.97 -1.25
CA PHE A 263 7.13 -6.60 0.10
C PHE A 263 8.41 -7.31 0.50
N SER A 264 8.56 -8.59 0.16
CA SER A 264 9.79 -9.37 0.37
C SER A 264 11.01 -8.67 -0.24
N LYS A 265 10.88 -8.18 -1.48
CA LYS A 265 11.96 -7.45 -2.18
C LYS A 265 12.28 -6.13 -1.49
N ILE A 266 11.26 -5.39 -1.05
CA ILE A 266 11.42 -4.12 -0.35
C ILE A 266 12.10 -4.34 1.02
N MET A 267 11.72 -5.40 1.72
CA MET A 267 12.24 -5.75 3.04
C MET A 267 13.57 -6.53 2.97
N LYS A 268 13.97 -7.00 1.77
CA LYS A 268 15.11 -7.89 1.55
C LYS A 268 15.05 -9.16 2.40
N ILE A 269 13.86 -9.77 2.43
CA ILE A 269 13.57 -11.03 3.12
C ILE A 269 13.34 -12.10 2.05
N ASP A 270 13.76 -13.33 2.32
CA ASP A 270 13.45 -14.50 1.48
C ASP A 270 12.29 -15.31 2.09
N ILE A 271 11.36 -15.75 1.23
CA ILE A 271 10.14 -16.53 1.58
C ILE A 271 10.21 -17.92 0.94
#